data_AF-A0A7S2GI40-F1
#
_entry.id   AF-A0A7S2GI40-F1
#
_cell.length_a   1.000
_cell.length_b   1.000
_cell.length_c   1.000
_cell.angle_alpha   90.00
_cell.angle_beta   90.00
_cell.angle_gamma   90.00
#
_symmetry.space_group_name_H-M   'P 1'
#
loop_
_entity.id
_entity.type
_entity.pdbx_description
1 polymer ?
#
loop_
_entity_poly.entity_id
_entity_poly.type
_entity_poly.pdbx_seq_one_letter_code
_entity_poly.pdbx_strand_id
1 'polypeptide(L)'
;EAVGRSDLVSRLLSKNRNTLSEDQVRDIVGKTEGFSGADLKNLCTEAAMGPMRELGDALYGVKEDGIPDITYGHFKQAMRAVRPSVSPSDLDLYVNWNRQFGTFSGVLGTTSE
;
A
#
# COMPACT_ATOMS: atom_id res chain seq x y z
N GLU A 1 -7.42 -2.34 10.49
CA GLU A 1 -6.78 -1.70 9.31
C GLU A 1 -5.64 -2.50 8.68
N ALA A 2 -4.66 -2.99 9.45
CA ALA A 2 -3.50 -3.71 8.90
C ALA A 2 -3.85 -4.92 8.01
N VAL A 3 -4.88 -5.69 8.38
CA VAL A 3 -5.38 -6.84 7.58
C VAL A 3 -5.83 -6.39 6.18
N GLY A 4 -6.63 -5.32 6.11
CA GLY A 4 -7.11 -4.79 4.82
C GLY A 4 -5.98 -4.24 3.94
N ARG A 5 -4.96 -3.60 4.55
CA ARG A 5 -3.77 -3.16 3.83
C ARG A 5 -2.96 -4.35 3.30
N SER A 6 -2.76 -5.38 4.12
CA SER A 6 -2.08 -6.62 3.74
C SER A 6 -2.77 -7.29 2.54
N ASP A 7 -4.08 -7.46 2.61
CA ASP A 7 -4.87 -8.03 1.52
C ASP A 7 -4.73 -7.21 0.23
N LEU A 8 -4.79 -5.88 0.34
CA LEU A 8 -4.68 -4.99 -0.81
C LEU A 8 -3.28 -5.06 -1.43
N VAL A 9 -2.22 -5.01 -0.63
CA VAL A 9 -0.82 -5.13 -1.09
C VAL A 9 -0.62 -6.48 -1.79
N SER A 10 -1.07 -7.58 -1.20
CA SER A 10 -0.98 -8.91 -1.83
C SER A 10 -1.73 -9.01 -3.15
N ARG A 11 -2.94 -8.43 -3.26
CA ARG A 11 -3.72 -8.41 -4.51
C ARG A 11 -3.11 -7.51 -5.59
N LEU A 12 -2.43 -6.44 -5.21
CA LEU A 12 -1.76 -5.55 -6.16
C LEU A 12 -0.45 -6.18 -6.66
N LEU A 13 0.27 -6.85 -5.76
CA LEU A 13 1.49 -7.59 -6.09
C LEU A 13 1.21 -8.84 -6.92
N SER A 14 0.07 -9.53 -6.76
CA SER A 14 -0.23 -10.73 -7.53
C SER A 14 -0.34 -10.51 -9.05
N LYS A 15 -0.46 -9.26 -9.49
CA LYS A 15 -0.47 -8.87 -10.91
C LYS A 15 0.93 -8.64 -11.50
N ASN A 16 1.98 -8.65 -10.68
CA ASN A 16 3.34 -8.32 -11.10
C ASN A 16 4.34 -9.36 -10.55
N ARG A 17 5.32 -9.74 -11.37
CA ARG A 17 6.41 -10.60 -10.90
C ARG A 17 7.21 -9.88 -9.82
N ASN A 18 7.46 -10.56 -8.71
CA ASN A 18 8.14 -9.98 -7.56
C ASN A 18 8.86 -11.05 -6.75
N THR A 19 9.84 -10.61 -5.96
CA THR A 19 10.69 -11.46 -5.11
C THR A 19 10.47 -11.21 -3.62
N LEU A 20 9.30 -10.65 -3.26
CA LEU A 20 8.99 -10.27 -1.89
C LEU A 20 8.66 -11.50 -1.04
N SER A 21 9.34 -11.62 0.09
CA SER A 21 8.98 -12.56 1.16
C SER A 21 7.79 -12.06 1.97
N GLU A 22 7.10 -12.96 2.68
CA GLU A 22 6.00 -12.60 3.59
C GLU A 22 6.45 -11.60 4.67
N ASP A 23 7.66 -11.73 5.18
CA ASP A 23 8.25 -10.83 6.17
C ASP A 23 8.43 -9.41 5.62
N GLN A 24 8.86 -9.29 4.36
CA GLN A 24 8.98 -8.02 3.67
C GLN A 24 7.61 -7.40 3.39
N VAL A 25 6.61 -8.21 3.03
CA VAL A 25 5.22 -7.73 2.88
C VAL A 25 4.69 -7.22 4.22
N ARG A 26 4.93 -7.93 5.33
CA ARG A 26 4.55 -7.48 6.68
C ARG A 26 5.22 -6.16 7.05
N ASP A 27 6.51 -6.00 6.75
CA ASP A 27 7.22 -4.74 6.98
C ASP A 27 6.64 -3.59 6.13
N ILE A 28 6.28 -3.84 4.85
CA ILE A 28 5.62 -2.85 4.00
C ILE A 28 4.28 -2.41 4.60
N VAL A 29 3.47 -3.37 5.07
CA VAL A 29 2.17 -3.09 5.70
C VAL A 29 2.32 -2.30 7.00
N GLY A 30 3.38 -2.58 7.77
CA GLY A 30 3.74 -1.83 8.97
C GLY A 30 4.13 -0.37 8.67
N LYS A 31 4.92 -0.14 7.61
CA LYS A 31 5.37 1.20 7.20
C LYS A 31 4.32 2.05 6.49
N THR A 32 3.16 1.48 6.19
CA THR A 32 2.06 2.14 5.46
C THR A 32 0.87 2.43 6.38
N GLU A 33 1.11 2.58 7.68
CA GLU A 33 0.12 3.15 8.58
C GLU A 33 -0.32 4.55 8.10
N GLY A 34 -1.62 4.82 8.18
CA GLY A 34 -2.23 6.05 7.66
C GLY A 34 -2.44 6.10 6.14
N PHE A 35 -1.92 5.13 5.37
CA PHE A 35 -2.16 5.10 3.92
C PHE A 35 -3.61 4.72 3.64
N SER A 36 -4.25 5.48 2.75
CA SER A 36 -5.51 5.08 2.13
C SER A 36 -5.30 3.93 1.14
N GLY A 37 -6.40 3.32 0.68
CA GLY A 37 -6.33 2.32 -0.40
C GLY A 37 -5.74 2.89 -1.70
N ALA A 38 -5.97 4.17 -1.98
CA ALA A 38 -5.38 4.86 -3.13
C ALA A 38 -3.87 5.05 -2.96
N ASP A 39 -3.42 5.42 -1.76
CA ASP A 39 -1.99 5.57 -1.45
C ASP A 39 -1.25 4.23 -1.60
N LEU A 40 -1.84 3.14 -1.13
CA LEU A 40 -1.27 1.80 -1.30
C LEU A 40 -1.20 1.38 -2.77
N LYS A 41 -2.22 1.70 -3.55
CA LYS A 41 -2.21 1.47 -5.00
C LYS A 41 -1.08 2.25 -5.66
N ASN A 42 -0.95 3.53 -5.34
CA ASN A 42 0.10 4.40 -5.86
C ASN A 42 1.48 3.90 -5.44
N LEU A 43 1.65 3.45 -4.20
CA LEU A 43 2.90 2.85 -3.71
C LEU A 43 3.28 1.60 -4.50
N CYS A 44 2.34 0.69 -4.75
CA CYS A 44 2.61 -0.53 -5.51
C CYS A 44 2.92 -0.21 -6.98
N THR A 45 2.22 0.76 -7.58
CA THR A 45 2.53 1.25 -8.94
C THR A 45 3.92 1.85 -9.00
N GLU A 46 4.29 2.70 -8.04
CA GLU A 46 5.62 3.32 -7.99
C GLU A 46 6.74 2.30 -7.80
N ALA A 47 6.52 1.27 -6.97
CA ALA A 47 7.46 0.16 -6.82
C ALA A 47 7.59 -0.67 -8.12
N ALA A 48 6.49 -0.87 -8.86
CA ALA A 48 6.49 -1.55 -10.15
C ALA A 48 7.23 -0.79 -11.26
N MET A 49 7.36 0.53 -11.14
CA MET A 49 8.19 1.34 -12.03
C MET A 49 9.70 1.22 -11.74
N GLY A 50 10.09 0.73 -10.57
CA GLY A 50 11.49 0.54 -10.17
C GLY A 50 12.31 -0.24 -11.20
N PRO A 51 11.95 -1.50 -11.53
CA PRO A 51 12.64 -2.29 -12.54
C PRO A 51 12.75 -1.61 -13.90
N MET A 52 11.70 -0.90 -14.33
CA MET A 52 11.68 -0.21 -15.62
C MET A 52 12.68 0.94 -15.65
N ARG A 53 12.83 1.68 -14.53
CA ARG A 53 13.83 2.75 -14.41
C ARG A 53 15.25 2.23 -14.38
N GLU A 54 15.47 1.05 -13.80
CA GLU A 54 16.78 0.39 -13.79
C GLU A 54 17.24 -0.05 -15.18
N LEU A 55 16.29 -0.43 -16.06
CA LEU A 55 16.58 -0.75 -17.46
C LEU A 55 16.98 0.47 -18.30
N GLY A 56 16.45 1.66 -17.99
CA GLY A 56 16.72 2.88 -18.75
C GLY A 56 16.43 2.70 -20.25
N ASP A 57 17.39 3.08 -21.11
CA ASP A 57 17.27 2.98 -22.57
C ASP A 57 17.15 1.53 -23.08
N ALA A 58 17.60 0.54 -22.30
CA ALA A 58 17.44 -0.86 -22.67
C ALA A 58 15.96 -1.28 -22.73
N LEU A 59 15.07 -0.55 -22.04
CA LEU A 59 13.64 -0.83 -21.99
C LEU A 59 13.00 -0.88 -23.40
N TYR A 60 13.47 -0.07 -24.35
CA TYR A 60 12.92 -0.03 -25.72
C TYR A 60 13.10 -1.33 -26.50
N GLY A 61 14.09 -2.15 -26.13
CA GLY A 61 14.38 -3.44 -26.76
C GLY A 61 13.91 -4.65 -25.95
N VAL A 62 13.37 -4.43 -24.76
CA VAL A 62 13.01 -5.49 -23.81
C VAL A 62 11.53 -5.84 -23.95
N LYS A 63 11.24 -7.13 -24.09
CA LYS A 63 9.88 -7.68 -24.00
C LYS A 63 9.45 -7.77 -22.53
N GLU A 64 8.15 -7.89 -22.28
CA GLU A 64 7.58 -7.92 -20.92
C GLU A 64 8.22 -8.98 -20.00
N ASP A 65 8.61 -10.14 -20.55
CA ASP A 65 9.27 -11.24 -19.84
C ASP A 65 10.71 -10.91 -19.42
N GLY A 66 11.35 -9.96 -20.10
CA GLY A 66 12.69 -9.46 -19.80
C GLY A 66 12.72 -8.32 -18.78
N ILE A 67 11.57 -7.85 -18.29
CA ILE A 67 11.51 -6.86 -17.22
C ILE A 67 11.88 -7.55 -15.89
N PRO A 68 12.85 -7.03 -15.12
CA PRO A 68 13.21 -7.62 -13.83
C PRO A 68 12.06 -7.61 -12.83
N ASP A 69 12.10 -8.57 -11.90
CA ASP A 69 11.08 -8.69 -10.86
C ASP A 69 11.11 -7.51 -9.88
N ILE A 70 9.96 -7.15 -9.34
CA ILE A 70 9.88 -6.14 -8.28
C ILE A 70 10.56 -6.68 -7.02
N THR A 71 11.50 -5.91 -6.46
CA THR A 71 12.22 -6.25 -5.23
C THR A 71 11.72 -5.38 -4.06
N TYR A 72 12.05 -5.81 -2.84
CA TYR A 72 11.88 -4.98 -1.65
C TYR A 72 12.65 -3.64 -1.73
N GLY A 73 13.75 -3.60 -2.50
CA GLY A 73 14.49 -2.37 -2.78
C GLY A 73 13.63 -1.31 -3.47
N HIS A 74 12.80 -1.71 -4.44
CA HIS A 74 11.90 -0.81 -5.14
C HIS A 74 10.82 -0.24 -4.21
N PHE A 75 10.30 -1.05 -3.28
CA PHE A 75 9.36 -0.55 -2.27
C PHE A 75 10.00 0.48 -1.34
N LYS A 76 11.23 0.24 -0.88
CA LYS A 76 11.97 1.22 -0.08
C LYS A 76 12.18 2.54 -0.81
N GLN A 77 12.43 2.51 -2.13
CA GLN A 77 12.55 3.72 -2.94
C GLN A 77 11.18 4.39 -3.13
N ALA A 78 10.15 3.64 -3.47
CA ALA A 78 8.78 4.14 -3.66
C ALA A 78 8.23 4.84 -2.41
N MET A 79 8.51 4.28 -1.23
CA MET A 79 8.17 4.90 0.06
C MET A 79 8.87 6.24 0.32
N ARG A 80 9.93 6.59 -0.41
CA ARG A 80 10.53 7.92 -0.30
C ARG A 80 9.71 8.98 -1.04
N ALA A 81 8.99 8.59 -2.09
CA ALA A 81 8.19 9.48 -2.93
C ALA A 81 6.71 9.51 -2.51
N VAL A 82 6.14 8.37 -2.12
CA VAL A 82 4.71 8.26 -1.77
C VAL A 82 4.49 8.57 -0.29
N ARG A 83 3.45 9.35 0.00
CA ARG A 83 3.03 9.75 1.35
C ARG A 83 1.52 9.49 1.51
N PRO A 84 1.03 9.32 2.76
CA PRO A 84 -0.41 9.30 3.01
C PRO A 84 -1.07 10.56 2.45
N SER A 85 -2.17 10.42 1.71
CA SER A 85 -2.89 11.57 1.15
C SER A 85 -3.86 12.21 2.14
N VAL A 86 -4.23 11.49 3.21
CA VAL A 86 -5.20 11.95 4.20
C VAL A 86 -4.46 12.36 5.47
N SER A 87 -4.71 13.59 5.93
CA SER A 87 -4.10 14.08 7.15
C SER A 87 -4.79 13.49 8.40
N PRO A 88 -4.07 13.33 9.53
CA PRO A 88 -4.70 12.92 10.78
C PRO A 88 -5.83 13.86 11.22
N SER A 89 -5.68 15.17 10.99
CA SER A 89 -6.71 16.17 11.33
C SER A 89 -8.00 16.01 10.51
N ASP A 90 -7.88 15.68 9.22
CA ASP A 90 -9.07 15.42 8.39
C ASP A 90 -9.76 14.12 8.84
N LEU A 91 -8.97 13.11 9.19
CA LEU A 91 -9.50 11.85 9.72
C LEU A 91 -10.28 12.08 11.01
N ASP A 92 -9.75 12.89 11.94
CA ASP A 92 -10.43 13.25 13.19
C ASP A 92 -11.77 13.95 12.92
N LEU A 93 -11.83 14.83 11.92
CA LEU A 93 -13.07 15.49 11.52
C LEU A 93 -14.11 14.47 11.06
N TYR A 94 -13.73 13.52 10.19
CA TYR A 94 -14.64 12.47 9.71
C TYR A 94 -15.07 11.53 10.84
N VAL A 95 -14.17 11.16 11.74
CA VAL A 95 -14.49 10.33 12.91
C VAL A 95 -15.50 11.03 13.82
N ASN A 96 -15.28 12.32 14.11
CA ASN A 96 -16.18 13.10 14.95
C ASN A 96 -17.56 13.30 14.30
N TRP A 97 -17.60 13.54 12.98
CA TRP A 97 -18.84 13.62 12.24
C TRP A 97 -19.59 12.29 12.26
N ASN A 98 -18.90 11.17 12.02
CA ASN A 98 -19.48 9.84 12.06
C ASN A 98 -20.01 9.47 13.46
N ARG A 99 -19.37 9.93 14.54
CA ARG A 99 -19.89 9.74 15.90
C ARG A 99 -21.23 10.46 16.14
N GLN A 100 -21.42 11.63 15.54
CA GLN A 100 -22.61 12.45 15.76
C GLN A 100 -23.77 12.07 14.84
N PHE A 101 -23.47 11.73 13.58
CA PHE A 101 -24.48 11.58 12.52
C PHE A 101 -24.34 10.30 11.69
N GLY A 102 -23.32 9.49 11.96
CA GLY A 102 -22.98 8.32 11.16
C GLY A 102 -23.75 7.06 11.55
N THR A 103 -23.63 6.05 10.70
CA THR A 103 -24.36 4.79 10.81
C THR A 103 -23.72 3.80 11.79
N PHE A 104 -22.45 4.00 12.15
CA PHE A 104 -21.76 3.22 13.17
C PHE A 104 -21.88 3.92 14.54
N SER A 105 -22.99 3.68 15.23
CA SER A 105 -23.09 3.93 16.67
C SER A 105 -22.38 2.81 17.43
N GLY A 106 -21.61 3.14 18.47
CA GLY A 106 -20.51 2.32 18.97
C GLY A 106 -20.85 0.91 19.47
N VAL A 107 -19.89 -0.01 19.32
CA VAL A 107 -19.71 -1.17 20.20
C VAL A 107 -18.20 -1.41 20.39
N LEU A 108 -17.62 -0.69 21.36
CA LEU A 108 -16.59 -1.27 22.22
C LEU A 108 -17.25 -1.43 23.60
N GLY A 109 -18.16 -2.40 23.68
CA GLY A 109 -18.93 -2.70 24.88
C GLY A 109 -19.31 -4.16 24.84
N THR A 110 -18.61 -4.93 25.65
CA THR A 110 -18.88 -6.31 26.09
C THR A 110 -20.35 -6.74 25.93
N THR A 111 -20.60 -7.75 25.10
CA THR A 111 -21.77 -8.62 25.29
C THR A 111 -21.29 -9.85 26.06
N SER A 112 -21.52 -9.83 27.37
CA SER A 112 -21.69 -11.04 28.15
C SER A 112 -23.11 -11.53 27.90
N GLU A 113 -23.25 -12.71 27.29
CA GLU A 113 -24.27 -13.73 27.56
C GLU A 113 -23.80 -15.06 26.97
#